data_AF-A0A1I0K6N8-F1
#
_entry.id   AF-A0A1I0K6N8-F1
#
_cell.length_a   1.000
_cell.length_b   1.000
_cell.length_c   1.000
_cell.angle_alpha   90.00
_cell.angle_beta   90.00
_cell.angle_gamma   90.00
#
_symmetry.space_group_name_H-M   'P 1'
#
loop_
_entity.id
_entity.type
_entity.pdbx_description
1 polymer ?
#
loop_
_entity_poly.entity_id
_entity_poly.type
_entity_poly.pdbx_seq_one_letter_code
_entity_poly.pdbx_strand_id
1 'polypeptide(L)'
;MTAPLLPFAASGALVAAGVTLLLERSLVRVLAGVIMLGNGVNLLIVTSGGDAGVPPFVGAAGKADPLPQAMVLTAIVITLGVTAFVLAMVHRSWQVTGSDEVQDDTEDRRVRLRARRGALVQALHRRNVAYRRLIAEQRAELARLEAEQAERERLEEVDLERRIDRVHVELEEWARRLRERGATEEELQRRLEEAALREPAVDNALRIEELREEHERRRVTQAARERELRRQLKARQREARRELRAAIRRELERQALAQDPELEGED
;
A
#
# COMPACT_ATOMS: atom_id res chain seq x y z
N MET A 1 5.19 -65.94 19.39
CA MET A 1 5.28 -65.22 18.11
C MET A 1 6.64 -64.55 18.02
N THR A 2 7.63 -65.22 17.45
CA THR A 2 8.93 -64.60 17.15
C THR A 2 8.79 -63.94 15.79
N ALA A 3 8.36 -62.68 15.75
CA ALA A 3 8.39 -61.92 14.52
C ALA A 3 9.85 -61.86 14.03
N PRO A 4 10.17 -62.36 12.83
CA PRO A 4 11.54 -62.31 12.33
C PRO A 4 11.92 -60.84 12.15
N LEU A 5 12.87 -60.35 12.96
CA LEU A 5 13.30 -58.95 12.98
C LEU A 5 13.93 -58.51 11.65
N LEU A 6 14.58 -59.45 10.96
CA LEU A 6 15.28 -59.21 9.70
C LEU A 6 14.36 -58.65 8.59
N PRO A 7 13.25 -59.30 8.21
CA PRO A 7 12.39 -58.80 7.15
C PRO A 7 11.61 -57.53 7.55
N PHE A 8 11.33 -57.32 8.84
CA PHE A 8 10.81 -56.03 9.32
C PHE A 8 11.84 -54.91 9.13
N ALA A 9 13.08 -55.12 9.56
CA ALA A 9 14.16 -54.15 9.33
C ALA A 9 14.40 -53.90 7.84
N ALA A 10 14.37 -54.95 7.01
CA ALA A 10 14.49 -54.85 5.56
C ALA A 10 13.36 -54.03 4.93
N SER A 11 12.10 -54.24 5.34
CA SER A 11 10.98 -53.41 4.87
C SER A 11 11.16 -51.93 5.23
N GLY A 12 11.62 -51.63 6.45
CA GLY A 12 11.92 -50.27 6.88
C GLY A 12 13.05 -49.63 6.06
N ALA A 13 14.11 -50.38 5.79
CA ALA A 13 15.23 -49.92 4.96
C ALA A 13 14.80 -49.66 3.50
N LEU A 14 13.97 -50.53 2.91
CA LEU A 14 13.43 -50.36 1.57
C LEU A 14 12.51 -49.14 1.47
N VAL A 15 11.64 -48.94 2.47
CA VAL A 15 10.77 -47.76 2.55
C VAL A 15 11.59 -46.48 2.71
N ALA A 16 12.58 -46.47 3.62
CA ALA A 16 13.44 -45.31 3.82
C ALA A 16 14.25 -44.97 2.56
N ALA A 17 14.88 -45.97 1.92
CA ALA A 17 15.60 -45.77 0.66
C ALA A 17 14.68 -45.26 -0.46
N GLY A 18 13.46 -45.81 -0.56
CA GLY A 18 12.49 -45.38 -1.56
C GLY A 18 12.00 -43.94 -1.33
N VAL A 19 11.79 -43.50 -0.08
CA VAL A 19 11.48 -42.10 0.24
C VAL A 19 12.64 -41.18 -0.11
N THR A 20 13.87 -41.57 0.19
CA THR A 20 15.06 -40.77 -0.19
C THR A 20 15.15 -40.59 -1.70
N LEU A 21 14.92 -41.66 -2.46
CA LEU A 21 14.91 -41.61 -3.93
C LEU A 21 13.76 -40.78 -4.52
N LEU A 22 12.59 -40.75 -3.85
CA LEU A 22 11.46 -39.90 -4.25
C LEU A 22 11.75 -38.40 -4.14
N LEU A 23 12.70 -38.00 -3.29
CA LEU A 23 13.08 -36.60 -3.11
C LEU A 23 14.12 -36.12 -4.14
N GLU A 24 14.62 -37.01 -4.99
CA GLU A 24 15.59 -36.65 -6.01
C GLU A 24 14.93 -36.00 -7.24
N ARG A 25 15.70 -35.18 -7.97
CA ARG A 25 15.21 -34.45 -9.15
C ARG A 25 15.08 -35.33 -10.41
N SER A 26 15.72 -36.50 -10.47
CA SER A 26 15.67 -37.36 -11.66
C SER A 26 14.46 -38.29 -11.64
N LEU A 27 13.69 -38.34 -12.73
CA LEU A 27 12.49 -39.18 -12.80
C LEU A 27 12.81 -40.68 -12.73
N VAL A 28 13.94 -41.14 -13.27
CA VAL A 28 14.41 -42.54 -13.10
C VAL A 28 14.66 -42.85 -11.63
N ARG A 29 15.26 -41.93 -10.88
CA ARG A 29 15.49 -42.10 -9.43
C ARG A 29 14.17 -42.09 -8.66
N VAL A 30 13.25 -41.19 -9.00
CA VAL A 30 11.87 -41.17 -8.46
C VAL A 30 11.15 -42.49 -8.74
N LEU A 31 11.25 -43.01 -9.97
CA LEU A 31 10.67 -44.30 -10.37
C LEU A 31 11.26 -45.47 -9.57
N ALA A 32 12.59 -45.51 -9.43
CA ALA A 32 13.27 -46.48 -8.58
C ALA A 32 12.78 -46.37 -7.12
N GLY A 33 12.55 -45.15 -6.63
CA GLY A 33 11.97 -44.89 -5.31
C GLY A 33 10.58 -45.49 -5.13
N VAL A 34 9.68 -45.31 -6.10
CA VAL A 34 8.33 -45.92 -6.10
C VAL A 34 8.42 -47.45 -6.10
N ILE A 35 9.32 -48.03 -6.90
CA ILE A 35 9.53 -49.48 -6.94
C ILE A 35 10.05 -50.00 -5.59
N MET A 36 11.05 -49.33 -5.00
CA MET A 36 11.60 -49.72 -3.69
C MET A 36 10.56 -49.62 -2.57
N LEU A 37 9.76 -48.55 -2.56
CA LEU A 37 8.64 -48.38 -1.64
C LEU A 37 7.60 -49.49 -1.79
N GLY A 38 7.19 -49.79 -3.03
CA GLY A 38 6.24 -50.87 -3.30
C GLY A 38 6.75 -52.23 -2.83
N ASN A 39 8.03 -52.54 -3.06
CA ASN A 39 8.64 -53.77 -2.56
C ASN A 39 8.74 -53.81 -1.02
N GLY A 40 9.06 -52.67 -0.39
CA GLY A 40 9.08 -52.56 1.07
C GLY A 40 7.70 -52.78 1.71
N VAL A 41 6.65 -52.20 1.13
CA VAL A 41 5.26 -52.39 1.57
C VAL A 41 4.79 -53.82 1.32
N ASN A 42 5.10 -54.41 0.16
CA ASN A 42 4.77 -55.81 -0.13
C ASN A 42 5.42 -56.75 0.88
N LEU A 43 6.70 -56.53 1.20
CA LEU A 43 7.41 -57.31 2.21
C LEU A 43 6.77 -57.15 3.59
N LEU A 44 6.38 -55.92 3.96
CA LEU A 44 5.70 -55.62 5.23
C LEU A 44 4.34 -56.33 5.34
N ILE A 45 3.57 -56.39 4.25
CA ILE A 45 2.28 -57.09 4.22
C ILE A 45 2.49 -58.59 4.47
N VAL A 46 3.43 -59.23 3.76
CA VAL A 46 3.72 -60.66 3.94
C VAL A 46 4.21 -60.95 5.36
N THR A 47 5.09 -60.12 5.91
CA THR A 47 5.66 -60.33 7.25
C THR A 47 4.67 -60.08 8.38
N SER A 48 3.69 -59.20 8.16
CA SER A 48 2.57 -58.98 9.09
C SER A 48 1.54 -60.11 9.08
N GLY A 49 1.54 -60.95 8.03
CA GLY A 49 0.56 -62.00 7.77
C GLY A 49 0.62 -63.26 8.64
N GLY A 50 1.54 -63.33 9.61
CA GLY A 50 1.67 -64.45 10.56
C GLY A 50 2.79 -65.43 10.24
N ASP A 51 2.78 -66.59 10.93
CA ASP A 51 3.86 -67.57 10.87
C ASP A 51 3.97 -68.25 9.50
N ALA A 52 5.21 -68.62 9.13
CA ALA A 52 5.48 -69.37 7.90
C ALA A 52 4.82 -70.76 7.97
N GLY A 53 3.73 -70.93 7.22
CA GLY A 53 3.03 -72.20 7.06
C GLY A 53 3.36 -72.91 5.75
N VAL A 54 2.73 -74.07 5.54
CA VAL A 54 2.78 -74.76 4.23
C VAL A 54 2.04 -73.95 3.17
N PRO A 55 2.37 -74.09 1.87
CA PRO A 55 1.66 -73.40 0.80
C PRO A 55 0.14 -73.59 0.90
N PRO A 56 -0.68 -72.54 0.68
CA PRO A 56 -2.13 -72.59 0.95
C PRO A 56 -2.92 -73.34 -0.15
N PHE A 57 -2.57 -74.60 -0.38
CA PHE A 57 -3.33 -75.51 -1.24
C PHE A 57 -4.40 -76.27 -0.45
N VAL A 58 -5.49 -76.67 -1.09
CA VAL A 58 -6.58 -77.44 -0.47
C VAL A 58 -6.01 -78.73 0.16
N GLY A 59 -6.39 -79.05 1.40
CA GLY A 59 -5.98 -80.27 2.10
C GLY A 59 -4.71 -80.23 2.97
N ALA A 60 -3.89 -79.17 2.96
CA ALA A 60 -2.68 -79.09 3.79
C ALA A 60 -2.98 -78.64 5.25
N ALA A 61 -2.34 -79.22 6.26
CA ALA A 61 -2.43 -78.75 7.66
C ALA A 61 -1.35 -77.69 7.94
N GLY A 62 -1.68 -76.63 8.68
CA GLY A 62 -0.72 -75.56 9.01
C GLY A 62 -0.40 -74.61 7.84
N LYS A 63 -1.39 -74.28 7.00
CA LYS A 63 -1.20 -73.38 5.84
C LYS A 63 -0.88 -71.96 6.27
N ALA A 64 -0.05 -71.28 5.47
CA ALA A 64 0.10 -69.84 5.57
C ALA A 64 -1.22 -69.12 5.23
N ASP A 65 -1.44 -67.92 5.78
CA ASP A 65 -2.63 -67.11 5.48
C ASP A 65 -2.65 -66.74 3.98
N PRO A 66 -3.71 -67.12 3.22
CA PRO A 66 -3.82 -66.79 1.81
C PRO A 66 -4.14 -65.31 1.56
N LEU A 67 -4.66 -64.56 2.54
CA LEU A 67 -5.09 -63.17 2.35
C LEU A 67 -3.91 -62.23 2.03
N PRO A 68 -2.82 -62.18 2.82
CA PRO A 68 -1.63 -61.38 2.49
C PRO A 68 -1.03 -61.74 1.12
N GLN A 69 -1.06 -63.02 0.74
CA GLN A 69 -0.52 -63.50 -0.53
C GLN A 69 -1.32 -62.98 -1.72
N ALA A 70 -2.65 -63.03 -1.65
CA ALA A 70 -3.51 -62.48 -2.69
C ALA A 70 -3.34 -60.95 -2.81
N MET A 71 -3.28 -60.24 -1.68
CA MET A 71 -3.06 -58.78 -1.68
C MET A 71 -1.74 -58.38 -2.35
N VAL A 72 -0.65 -59.09 -2.04
CA VAL A 72 0.67 -58.80 -2.60
C VAL A 72 0.73 -59.13 -4.09
N LEU A 73 0.09 -60.21 -4.54
CA LEU A 73 -0.01 -60.50 -5.97
C LEU A 73 -0.70 -59.37 -6.74
N THR A 74 -1.81 -58.83 -6.20
CA THR A 74 -2.48 -57.67 -6.79
C THR A 74 -1.59 -56.43 -6.79
N ALA A 75 -0.91 -56.15 -5.68
CA ALA A 75 -0.01 -55.01 -5.56
C ALA A 75 1.16 -55.08 -6.55
N ILE A 76 1.74 -56.26 -6.78
CA ILE A 76 2.80 -56.49 -7.77
C ILE A 76 2.31 -56.14 -9.18
N VAL A 77 1.12 -56.60 -9.57
CA VAL A 77 0.56 -56.33 -10.92
C VAL A 77 0.29 -54.83 -11.11
N ILE A 78 -0.28 -54.17 -10.10
CA ILE A 78 -0.51 -52.71 -10.15
C ILE A 78 0.83 -51.96 -10.27
N THR A 79 1.82 -52.34 -9.46
CA THR A 79 3.14 -51.71 -9.46
C THR A 79 3.82 -51.88 -10.81
N LEU A 80 3.71 -53.05 -11.44
CA LEU A 80 4.22 -53.31 -12.79
C LEU A 80 3.55 -52.41 -13.82
N GLY A 81 2.22 -52.28 -13.78
CA GLY A 81 1.45 -51.43 -14.69
C GLY A 81 1.81 -49.95 -14.56
N VAL A 82 1.86 -49.43 -13.33
CA VAL A 82 2.28 -48.04 -13.05
C VAL A 82 3.73 -47.82 -13.46
N THR A 83 4.62 -48.77 -13.18
CA THR A 83 6.04 -48.69 -13.56
C THR A 83 6.19 -48.62 -15.08
N ALA A 84 5.50 -49.48 -15.84
CA ALA A 84 5.53 -49.45 -17.30
C ALA A 84 5.00 -48.13 -17.85
N PHE A 85 3.92 -47.59 -17.28
CA PHE A 85 3.35 -46.30 -17.67
C PHE A 85 4.31 -45.14 -17.39
N VAL A 86 4.87 -45.05 -16.18
CA VAL A 86 5.81 -43.99 -15.81
C VAL A 86 7.09 -44.11 -16.64
N LEU A 87 7.60 -45.32 -16.88
CA LEU A 87 8.77 -45.53 -17.72
C LEU A 87 8.52 -45.07 -19.17
N ALA A 88 7.32 -45.32 -19.71
CA ALA A 88 6.94 -44.81 -21.03
C ALA A 88 6.86 -43.27 -21.06
N MET A 89 6.34 -42.63 -20.00
CA MET A 89 6.34 -41.17 -19.86
C MET A 89 7.75 -40.60 -19.74
N VAL A 90 8.61 -41.21 -18.92
CA VAL A 90 10.03 -40.85 -18.76
C VAL A 90 10.75 -40.93 -20.10
N HIS A 91 10.60 -42.05 -20.82
CA HIS A 91 11.17 -42.20 -22.15
C HIS A 91 10.67 -41.13 -23.12
N ARG A 92 9.36 -40.82 -23.08
CA ARG A 92 8.78 -39.75 -23.90
C ARG A 92 9.31 -38.37 -23.51
N SER A 93 9.45 -38.09 -22.22
CA SER A 93 10.00 -36.83 -21.70
C SER A 93 11.44 -36.64 -22.15
N TRP A 94 12.26 -37.69 -22.03
CA TRP A 94 13.65 -37.68 -22.48
C TRP A 94 13.77 -37.44 -23.98
N GLN A 95 12.89 -38.02 -24.80
CA GLN A 95 12.85 -37.74 -26.25
C GLN A 95 12.53 -36.27 -26.59
N VAL A 96 11.73 -35.60 -25.75
CA VAL A 96 11.28 -34.22 -26.00
C VAL A 96 12.29 -33.20 -25.44
N THR A 97 12.80 -33.44 -24.22
CA THR A 97 13.59 -32.47 -23.46
C THR A 97 15.09 -32.78 -23.47
N GLY A 98 15.48 -34.02 -23.79
CA GLY A 98 16.88 -34.48 -23.77
C GLY A 98 17.45 -34.73 -22.36
N SER A 99 16.67 -34.45 -21.31
CA SER A 99 17.01 -34.69 -19.91
C SER A 99 15.84 -35.35 -19.20
N ASP A 100 16.15 -36.10 -18.14
CA ASP A 100 15.20 -36.77 -17.25
C ASP A 100 15.06 -36.05 -15.89
N GLU A 101 15.59 -34.83 -15.81
CA GLU A 101 15.52 -34.01 -14.61
C GLU A 101 14.22 -33.20 -14.58
N VAL A 102 13.50 -33.29 -13.46
CA VAL A 102 12.33 -32.47 -13.16
C VAL A 102 12.76 -31.02 -13.05
N GLN A 103 12.36 -30.21 -14.04
CA GLN A 103 12.69 -28.79 -14.12
C GLN A 103 11.73 -27.97 -13.26
N ASP A 104 12.24 -26.89 -12.68
CA ASP A 104 11.41 -25.88 -12.03
C ASP A 104 10.56 -25.14 -13.07
N ASP A 105 9.27 -24.97 -12.77
CA ASP A 105 8.34 -24.31 -13.67
C ASP A 105 8.62 -22.80 -13.76
N THR A 106 9.39 -22.42 -14.79
CA THR A 106 9.70 -21.02 -15.07
C THR A 106 8.45 -20.17 -15.37
N GLU A 107 7.35 -20.78 -15.82
CA GLU A 107 6.09 -20.09 -16.08
C GLU A 107 5.41 -19.69 -14.77
N ASP A 108 5.44 -20.55 -13.76
CA ASP A 108 4.90 -20.24 -12.43
C ASP A 108 5.67 -19.08 -11.78
N ARG A 109 7.01 -19.05 -11.92
CA ARG A 109 7.85 -17.90 -11.51
C ARG A 109 7.45 -16.61 -12.25
N ARG A 110 7.21 -16.69 -13.57
CA ARG A 110 6.77 -15.53 -14.37
C ARG A 110 5.38 -15.03 -13.97
N VAL A 111 4.45 -15.93 -13.65
CA VAL A 111 3.10 -15.57 -13.18
C VAL A 111 3.16 -14.83 -11.84
N ARG A 112 3.95 -15.32 -10.88
CA ARG A 112 4.17 -14.63 -9.59
C ARG A 112 4.75 -13.24 -9.75
N LEU A 113 5.73 -13.06 -10.64
CA LEU A 113 6.34 -11.76 -10.91
C LEU A 113 5.36 -10.78 -11.58
N ARG A 114 4.55 -11.25 -12.54
CA ARG A 114 3.50 -10.43 -13.18
C ARG A 114 2.44 -9.99 -12.18
N ALA A 115 1.99 -10.88 -11.30
CA ALA A 115 1.03 -10.55 -10.25
C ALA A 115 1.56 -9.45 -9.30
N ARG A 116 2.82 -9.57 -8.85
CA ARG A 116 3.48 -8.53 -8.02
C ARG A 116 3.56 -7.18 -8.74
N ARG A 117 3.92 -7.17 -10.03
CA ARG A 117 3.99 -5.93 -10.83
C ARG A 117 2.62 -5.26 -10.95
N GLY A 118 1.56 -6.05 -11.17
CA GLY A 118 0.18 -5.55 -11.20
C GLY A 118 -0.24 -4.89 -9.89
N ALA A 119 0.07 -5.52 -8.75
CA ALA A 119 -0.24 -4.98 -7.42
C ALA A 119 0.45 -3.63 -7.15
N LEU A 120 1.72 -3.48 -7.55
CA LEU A 120 2.45 -2.20 -7.43
C LEU A 120 1.78 -1.08 -8.24
N VAL A 121 1.45 -1.36 -9.50
CA VAL A 121 0.82 -0.38 -10.39
C VAL A 121 -0.49 0.11 -9.77
N GLN A 122 -1.29 -0.80 -9.23
CA GLN A 122 -2.53 -0.45 -8.54
C GLN A 122 -2.28 0.40 -7.27
N ALA A 123 -1.28 0.04 -6.46
CA ALA A 123 -0.93 0.80 -5.25
C ALA A 123 -0.46 2.23 -5.59
N LEU A 124 0.40 2.39 -6.59
CA LEU A 124 0.85 3.68 -7.09
C LEU A 124 -0.31 4.50 -7.65
N HIS A 125 -1.24 3.88 -8.38
CA HIS A 125 -2.42 4.54 -8.89
C HIS A 125 -3.29 5.09 -7.75
N ARG A 126 -3.64 4.25 -6.75
CA ARG A 126 -4.41 4.67 -5.57
C ARG A 126 -3.74 5.83 -4.85
N ARG A 127 -2.42 5.78 -4.67
CA ARG A 127 -1.65 6.84 -4.00
C ARG A 127 -1.61 8.14 -4.80
N ASN A 128 -1.50 8.07 -6.13
CA ASN A 128 -1.59 9.24 -7.00
C ASN A 128 -2.97 9.88 -6.96
N VAL A 129 -4.05 9.09 -6.95
CA VAL A 129 -5.42 9.61 -6.80
C VAL A 129 -5.59 10.30 -5.46
N ALA A 130 -5.13 9.68 -4.36
CA ALA A 130 -5.17 10.28 -3.03
C ALA A 130 -4.38 11.59 -2.95
N TYR A 131 -3.18 11.65 -3.53
CA TYR A 131 -2.36 12.86 -3.58
C TYR A 131 -3.03 13.99 -4.38
N ARG A 132 -3.66 13.67 -5.52
CA ARG A 132 -4.42 14.66 -6.31
C ARG A 132 -5.61 15.21 -5.54
N ARG A 133 -6.32 14.35 -4.81
CA ARG A 133 -7.44 14.74 -3.96
C ARG A 133 -7.00 15.68 -2.83
N LEU A 134 -5.92 15.35 -2.13
CA LEU A 134 -5.33 16.20 -1.09
C LEU A 134 -4.99 17.60 -1.63
N ILE A 135 -4.38 17.69 -2.81
CA ILE A 135 -4.08 18.98 -3.44
C ILE A 135 -5.35 19.77 -3.75
N ALA A 136 -6.38 19.10 -4.27
CA ALA A 136 -7.65 19.75 -4.58
C ALA A 136 -8.33 20.29 -3.30
N GLU A 137 -8.33 19.50 -2.22
CA GLU A 137 -8.86 19.89 -0.92
C GLU A 137 -8.10 21.10 -0.34
N GLN A 138 -6.76 21.08 -0.35
CA GLN A 138 -5.95 22.23 0.11
C GLN A 138 -6.17 23.50 -0.73
N ARG A 139 -6.34 23.38 -2.05
CA ARG A 139 -6.64 24.53 -2.92
C ARG A 139 -8.02 25.10 -2.61
N ALA A 140 -9.00 24.24 -2.36
CA ALA A 140 -10.35 24.68 -1.98
C ALA A 140 -10.35 25.38 -0.60
N GLU A 141 -9.59 24.85 0.36
CA GLU A 141 -9.43 25.48 1.68
C GLU A 141 -8.80 26.87 1.58
N LEU A 142 -7.72 27.00 0.81
CA LEU A 142 -7.08 28.30 0.58
C LEU A 142 -8.04 29.30 -0.07
N ALA A 143 -8.78 28.88 -1.09
CA ALA A 143 -9.76 29.73 -1.78
C ALA A 143 -10.89 30.19 -0.84
N ARG A 144 -11.33 29.33 0.09
CA ARG A 144 -12.34 29.69 1.10
C ARG A 144 -11.81 30.77 2.06
N LEU A 145 -10.59 30.58 2.57
CA LEU A 145 -9.96 31.56 3.46
C LEU A 145 -9.76 32.92 2.76
N GLU A 146 -9.32 32.91 1.49
CA GLU A 146 -9.17 34.13 0.70
C GLU A 146 -10.53 34.83 0.46
N ALA A 147 -11.59 34.06 0.21
CA ALA A 147 -12.94 34.61 0.05
C ALA A 147 -13.49 35.22 1.34
N GLU A 148 -13.36 34.53 2.48
CA GLU A 148 -13.77 35.04 3.80
C GLU A 148 -13.01 36.32 4.16
N GLN A 149 -11.73 36.42 3.81
CA GLN A 149 -10.94 37.62 4.03
C GLN A 149 -11.40 38.78 3.15
N ALA A 150 -11.58 38.54 1.84
CA ALA A 150 -12.07 39.58 0.92
C ALA A 150 -13.45 40.11 1.34
N GLU A 151 -14.31 39.27 1.91
CA GLU A 151 -15.59 39.69 2.46
C GLU A 151 -15.42 40.55 3.72
N ARG A 152 -14.51 40.19 4.63
CA ARG A 152 -14.19 41.03 5.80
C ARG A 152 -13.62 42.39 5.41
N GLU A 153 -12.69 42.44 4.46
CA GLU A 153 -12.11 43.69 3.95
C GLU A 153 -13.20 44.60 3.38
N ARG A 154 -14.12 44.06 2.56
CA ARG A 154 -15.27 44.81 2.04
C ARG A 154 -16.16 45.37 3.15
N LEU A 155 -16.43 44.58 4.19
CA LEU A 155 -17.23 45.03 5.33
C LEU A 155 -16.51 46.13 6.13
N GLU A 156 -15.19 46.02 6.30
CA GLU A 156 -14.35 47.03 6.96
C GLU A 156 -14.28 48.33 6.15
N GLU A 157 -14.16 48.25 4.81
CA GLU A 157 -14.21 49.42 3.93
C GLU A 157 -15.55 50.14 4.01
N VAL A 158 -16.66 49.39 3.97
CA VAL A 158 -18.01 49.95 4.11
C VAL A 158 -18.22 50.58 5.49
N ASP A 159 -17.69 49.98 6.56
CA ASP A 159 -17.76 50.58 7.90
C ASP A 159 -16.92 51.86 8.01
N LEU A 160 -15.72 51.86 7.43
CA LEU A 160 -14.87 53.05 7.35
C LEU A 160 -15.57 54.19 6.61
N GLU A 161 -16.16 53.90 5.46
CA GLU A 161 -16.91 54.87 4.66
C GLU A 161 -18.07 55.46 5.47
N ARG A 162 -18.88 54.61 6.11
CA ARG A 162 -19.96 55.08 7.01
C ARG A 162 -19.46 55.92 8.18
N ARG A 163 -18.27 55.62 8.73
CA ARG A 163 -17.67 56.41 9.82
C ARG A 163 -17.23 57.78 9.30
N ILE A 164 -16.61 57.85 8.12
CA ILE A 164 -16.21 59.10 7.47
C ILE A 164 -17.43 59.94 7.11
N ASP A 165 -18.49 59.34 6.56
CA ASP A 165 -19.73 60.04 6.23
C ASP A 165 -20.39 60.64 7.47
N ARG A 166 -20.37 59.92 8.59
CA ARG A 166 -20.89 60.42 9.87
C ARG A 166 -20.18 61.69 10.31
N VAL A 167 -18.86 61.72 10.19
CA VAL A 167 -18.05 62.92 10.49
C VAL A 167 -18.40 64.07 9.53
N HIS A 168 -18.63 63.79 8.25
CA HIS A 168 -19.07 64.81 7.28
C HIS A 168 -20.43 65.40 7.64
N VAL A 169 -21.41 64.57 8.01
CA VAL A 169 -22.74 65.05 8.43
C VAL A 169 -22.64 65.92 9.69
N GLU A 170 -21.84 65.51 10.68
CA GLU A 170 -21.61 66.30 11.90
C GLU A 170 -20.98 67.67 11.59
N LEU A 171 -20.05 67.72 10.63
CA LEU A 171 -19.44 68.96 10.13
C LEU A 171 -20.47 69.86 9.41
N GLU A 172 -21.32 69.29 8.55
CA GLU A 172 -22.36 70.04 7.85
C GLU A 172 -23.40 70.64 8.82
N GLU A 173 -23.83 69.86 9.81
CA GLU A 173 -24.75 70.33 10.86
C GLU A 173 -24.15 71.43 11.72
N TRP A 174 -22.85 71.33 12.04
CA TRP A 174 -22.12 72.39 12.73
C TRP A 174 -22.09 73.69 11.89
N ALA A 175 -21.76 73.60 10.61
CA ALA A 175 -21.74 74.76 9.71
C ALA A 175 -23.13 75.38 9.53
N ARG A 176 -24.19 74.55 9.44
CA ARG A 176 -25.59 75.01 9.34
C ARG A 176 -26.01 75.79 10.58
N ARG A 177 -25.72 75.27 11.79
CA ARG A 177 -26.00 75.95 13.07
C ARG A 177 -25.31 77.32 13.17
N LEU A 178 -24.14 77.47 12.55
CA LEU A 178 -23.44 78.76 12.50
C LEU A 178 -24.14 79.77 11.57
N ARG A 179 -24.59 79.33 10.39
CA ARG A 179 -25.36 80.18 9.45
C ARG A 179 -26.68 80.67 10.03
N GLU A 180 -27.39 79.81 10.74
CA GLU A 180 -28.65 80.16 11.42
C GLU A 180 -28.47 81.25 12.49
N ARG A 181 -27.26 81.42 13.03
CA ARG A 181 -26.90 82.50 13.97
C ARG A 181 -26.49 83.80 13.27
N GLY A 182 -26.63 83.89 11.95
CA GLY A 182 -26.34 85.10 11.17
C GLY A 182 -24.89 85.24 10.70
N ALA A 183 -24.12 84.15 10.67
CA ALA A 183 -22.75 84.17 10.13
C ALA A 183 -22.77 84.34 8.59
N THR A 184 -22.06 85.33 8.07
CA THR A 184 -21.78 85.52 6.64
C THR A 184 -20.80 84.46 6.12
N GLU A 185 -20.77 84.20 4.81
CA GLU A 185 -19.90 83.16 4.21
C GLU A 185 -18.41 83.42 4.49
N GLU A 186 -17.99 84.69 4.52
CA GLU A 186 -16.64 85.10 4.92
C GLU A 186 -16.36 84.83 6.41
N GLU A 187 -17.36 84.94 7.29
CA GLU A 187 -17.25 84.66 8.73
C GLU A 187 -17.22 83.15 8.99
N LEU A 188 -17.96 82.35 8.21
CA LEU A 188 -17.88 80.89 8.20
C LEU A 188 -16.47 80.42 7.82
N GLN A 189 -15.91 80.98 6.75
CA GLN A 189 -14.61 80.60 6.22
C GLN A 189 -13.49 81.04 7.17
N ARG A 190 -13.58 82.26 7.72
CA ARG A 190 -12.67 82.78 8.75
C ARG A 190 -12.76 81.98 10.05
N ARG A 191 -13.96 81.52 10.45
CA ARG A 191 -14.14 80.63 11.61
C ARG A 191 -13.73 79.19 11.35
N LEU A 192 -13.78 78.70 10.11
CA LEU A 192 -13.21 77.41 9.73
C LEU A 192 -11.69 77.47 9.77
N GLU A 193 -11.08 78.57 9.33
CA GLU A 193 -9.64 78.83 9.47
C GLU A 193 -9.25 79.03 10.95
N GLU A 194 -10.03 79.76 11.75
CA GLU A 194 -9.81 79.90 13.20
C GLU A 194 -10.07 78.60 13.96
N ALA A 195 -11.06 77.79 13.58
CA ALA A 195 -11.33 76.47 14.16
C ALA A 195 -10.35 75.41 13.65
N ALA A 196 -9.72 75.63 12.49
CA ALA A 196 -8.52 74.92 12.04
C ALA A 196 -7.27 75.35 12.85
N LEU A 197 -7.36 76.44 13.63
CA LEU A 197 -6.34 76.89 14.59
C LEU A 197 -6.74 76.62 16.06
N ARG A 198 -8.02 76.35 16.34
CA ARG A 198 -8.58 75.99 17.65
C ARG A 198 -9.53 74.81 17.52
N GLU A 199 -9.05 73.65 17.97
CA GLU A 199 -9.69 72.38 18.35
C GLU A 199 -10.82 71.76 17.47
N PRO A 200 -12.09 72.21 17.35
CA PRO A 200 -13.16 71.31 16.86
C PRO A 200 -13.12 70.91 15.36
N ALA A 201 -12.63 71.77 14.47
CA ALA A 201 -12.55 71.45 13.03
C ALA A 201 -11.25 70.71 12.69
N VAL A 202 -10.15 71.04 13.37
CA VAL A 202 -8.90 70.26 13.36
C VAL A 202 -9.16 68.84 13.85
N ASP A 203 -9.90 68.67 14.96
CA ASP A 203 -10.16 67.38 15.57
C ASP A 203 -10.90 66.43 14.60
N ASN A 204 -11.86 66.91 13.82
CA ASN A 204 -12.59 66.08 12.84
C ASN A 204 -11.74 65.72 11.62
N ALA A 205 -10.92 66.66 11.10
CA ALA A 205 -10.01 66.38 9.99
C ALA A 205 -8.91 65.39 10.42
N LEU A 206 -8.32 65.59 11.61
CA LEU A 206 -7.40 64.64 12.24
C LEU A 206 -8.07 63.29 12.44
N ARG A 207 -9.32 63.27 12.89
CA ARG A 207 -10.06 62.02 13.14
C ARG A 207 -10.31 61.22 11.86
N ILE A 208 -10.60 61.87 10.73
CA ILE A 208 -10.67 61.17 9.43
C ILE A 208 -9.30 60.62 9.02
N GLU A 209 -8.23 61.38 9.27
CA GLU A 209 -6.87 60.95 8.97
C GLU A 209 -6.44 59.77 9.86
N GLU A 210 -6.71 59.83 11.16
CA GLU A 210 -6.51 58.74 12.12
C GLU A 210 -7.28 57.48 11.72
N LEU A 211 -8.53 57.61 11.27
CA LEU A 211 -9.34 56.49 10.77
C LEU A 211 -8.71 55.83 9.55
N ARG A 212 -8.18 56.63 8.61
CA ARG A 212 -7.48 56.13 7.42
C ARG A 212 -6.17 55.46 7.79
N GLU A 213 -5.37 56.07 8.66
CA GLU A 213 -4.12 55.50 9.13
C GLU A 213 -4.33 54.20 9.92
N GLU A 214 -5.37 54.13 10.75
CA GLU A 214 -5.71 52.93 11.51
C GLU A 214 -6.10 51.79 10.55
N HIS A 215 -6.93 52.08 9.55
CA HIS A 215 -7.32 51.11 8.53
C HIS A 215 -6.11 50.63 7.71
N GLU A 216 -5.22 51.54 7.31
CA GLU A 216 -4.01 51.18 6.55
C GLU A 216 -3.03 50.34 7.38
N ARG A 217 -2.84 50.67 8.67
CA ARG A 217 -2.06 49.85 9.61
C ARG A 217 -2.64 48.44 9.76
N ARG A 218 -3.96 48.31 9.85
CA ARG A 218 -4.65 47.01 9.91
C ARG A 218 -4.45 46.21 8.62
N ARG A 219 -4.60 46.84 7.45
CA ARG A 219 -4.43 46.22 6.13
C ARG A 219 -3.00 45.69 5.94
N VAL A 220 -1.98 46.47 6.31
CA VAL A 220 -0.58 46.05 6.24
C VAL A 220 -0.31 44.84 7.15
N THR A 221 -0.87 44.84 8.36
CA THR A 221 -0.71 43.74 9.33
C THR A 221 -1.40 42.46 8.83
N GLN A 222 -2.58 42.59 8.23
CA GLN A 222 -3.31 41.47 7.61
C GLN A 222 -2.55 40.90 6.41
N ALA A 223 -2.06 41.76 5.50
CA ALA A 223 -1.28 41.33 4.34
C ALA A 223 0.02 40.60 4.71
N ALA A 224 0.67 41.01 5.81
CA ALA A 224 1.84 40.30 6.34
C ALA A 224 1.48 38.88 6.83
N ARG A 225 0.39 38.73 7.58
CA ARG A 225 -0.12 37.42 8.06
C ARG A 225 -0.51 36.51 6.90
N GLU A 226 -1.10 37.05 5.83
CA GLU A 226 -1.47 36.29 4.64
C GLU A 226 -0.24 35.71 3.91
N ARG A 227 0.80 36.53 3.75
CA ARG A 227 2.08 36.09 3.17
C ARG A 227 2.72 34.97 3.99
N GLU A 228 2.64 35.07 5.32
CA GLU A 228 3.09 34.03 6.26
C GLU A 228 2.32 32.72 6.03
N LEU A 229 0.97 32.78 5.99
CA LEU A 229 0.10 31.62 5.79
C LEU A 229 0.38 30.91 4.45
N ARG A 230 0.51 31.68 3.37
CA ARG A 230 0.87 31.16 2.04
C ARG A 230 2.26 30.51 2.03
N ARG A 231 3.22 31.05 2.77
CA ARG A 231 4.55 30.43 2.93
C ARG A 231 4.46 29.10 3.68
N GLN A 232 3.71 29.04 4.77
CA GLN A 232 3.50 27.81 5.56
C GLN A 232 2.80 26.72 4.74
N LEU A 233 1.76 27.06 3.98
CA LEU A 233 1.08 26.12 3.08
C LEU A 233 2.02 25.58 1.99
N LYS A 234 2.81 26.45 1.35
CA LYS A 234 3.82 26.02 0.36
C LYS A 234 4.89 25.12 0.97
N ALA A 235 5.30 25.38 2.22
CA ALA A 235 6.25 24.53 2.93
C ALA A 235 5.66 23.14 3.19
N ARG A 236 4.43 23.05 3.72
CA ARG A 236 3.71 21.79 3.93
C ARG A 236 3.53 21.00 2.62
N GLN A 237 3.20 21.67 1.52
CA GLN A 237 3.09 21.01 0.21
C GLN A 237 4.42 20.42 -0.28
N ARG A 238 5.53 21.15 -0.09
CA ARG A 238 6.86 20.65 -0.45
C ARG A 238 7.24 19.44 0.39
N GLU A 239 6.92 19.46 1.67
CA GLU A 239 7.16 18.36 2.61
C GLU A 239 6.36 17.11 2.25
N ALA A 240 5.04 17.23 2.07
CA ALA A 240 4.19 16.12 1.63
C ALA A 240 4.65 15.51 0.29
N ARG A 241 5.12 16.34 -0.65
CA ARG A 241 5.69 15.87 -1.93
C ARG A 241 7.01 15.14 -1.73
N ARG A 242 7.85 15.57 -0.80
CA ARG A 242 9.10 14.89 -0.44
C ARG A 242 8.82 13.53 0.19
N GLU A 243 7.88 13.46 1.13
CA GLU A 243 7.46 12.20 1.76
C GLU A 243 6.91 11.20 0.75
N LEU A 244 6.05 11.64 -0.18
CA LEU A 244 5.54 10.80 -1.25
C LEU A 244 6.67 10.22 -2.10
N ARG A 245 7.63 11.06 -2.51
CA ARG A 245 8.79 10.62 -3.30
C ARG A 245 9.70 9.67 -2.55
N ALA A 246 9.96 9.94 -1.27
CA ALA A 246 10.78 9.08 -0.42
C ALA A 246 10.13 7.70 -0.23
N ALA A 247 8.81 7.67 -0.01
CA ALA A 247 8.07 6.43 0.12
C ALA A 247 8.03 5.61 -1.18
N ILE A 248 7.85 6.25 -2.33
CA ILE A 248 7.95 5.56 -3.64
C ILE A 248 9.35 4.95 -3.82
N ARG A 249 10.40 5.71 -3.47
CA ARG A 249 11.79 5.24 -3.61
C ARG A 249 12.08 4.04 -2.72
N ARG A 250 11.67 4.07 -1.45
CA ARG A 250 11.80 2.93 -0.53
C ARG A 250 11.08 1.68 -1.03
N GLU A 251 9.90 1.84 -1.63
CA GLU A 251 9.12 0.72 -2.16
C GLU A 251 9.79 0.11 -3.40
N LEU A 252 10.39 0.95 -4.26
CA LEU A 252 11.20 0.50 -5.40
C LEU A 252 12.48 -0.20 -4.95
N GLU A 253 13.16 0.29 -3.91
CA GLU A 253 14.36 -0.34 -3.33
C GLU A 253 14.03 -1.72 -2.74
N ARG A 254 12.92 -1.87 -2.01
CA ARG A 254 12.44 -3.18 -1.52
C ARG A 254 12.19 -4.16 -2.67
N GLN A 255 11.67 -3.67 -3.79
CA GLN A 255 11.41 -4.50 -4.95
C GLN A 255 12.69 -4.88 -5.69
N ALA A 256 13.67 -3.99 -5.77
CA ALA A 256 14.98 -4.30 -6.33
C ALA A 256 15.66 -5.41 -5.52
N LEU A 257 15.65 -5.32 -4.20
CA LEU A 257 16.13 -6.38 -3.30
C LEU A 257 15.38 -7.70 -3.47
N ALA A 258 14.07 -7.66 -3.73
CA ALA A 258 13.25 -8.86 -3.95
C ALA A 258 13.32 -9.40 -5.39
N GLN A 259 13.94 -8.67 -6.32
CA GLN A 259 14.16 -9.07 -7.72
C GLN A 259 15.61 -9.42 -8.00
N ASP A 260 16.51 -9.27 -7.02
CA ASP A 260 17.91 -9.64 -7.16
C ASP A 260 18.01 -11.17 -7.32
N PRO A 261 18.33 -11.68 -8.52
CA PRO A 261 18.41 -13.11 -8.76
C PRO A 261 19.63 -13.74 -8.08
N GLU A 262 20.58 -12.93 -7.57
CA GLU A 262 21.84 -13.39 -6.98
C GLU A 262 21.78 -13.63 -5.46
N LEU A 263 20.68 -13.27 -4.79
CA LEU A 263 20.52 -13.46 -3.33
C LEU A 263 19.76 -14.73 -2.93
N GLU A 264 19.07 -15.40 -3.87
CA GLU A 264 18.62 -16.79 -3.67
C GLU A 264 19.73 -17.68 -4.22
N GLY A 265 20.72 -17.94 -3.36
CA GLY A 265 21.89 -18.76 -3.68
C GLY A 265 21.51 -20.15 -4.20
N GLU A 266 22.45 -20.72 -4.96
CA GLU A 266 22.48 -22.14 -5.31
C GLU A 266 22.56 -22.99 -4.03
N ASP A 267 21.41 -23.23 -3.37
CA ASP A 267 21.26 -24.23 -2.32
C ASP A 267 20.16 -25.25 -2.69
#